data_AF-A0A957VXS9-F1
#
_entry.id   AF-A0A957VXS9-F1
#
_cell.length_a   1.000
_cell.length_b   1.000
_cell.length_c   1.000
_cell.angle_alpha   90.00
_cell.angle_beta   90.00
_cell.angle_gamma   90.00
#
_symmetry.space_group_name_H-M   'P 1'
#
loop_
_entity.id
_entity.type
_entity.pdbx_description
1 polymer ?
#
loop_
_entity_poly.entity_id
_entity_poly.type
_entity_poly.pdbx_seq_one_letter_code
_entity_poly.pdbx_strand_id
1 'polypeptide(L)'
;MFTELTSFILGAGLNLAVALLIVRFIYYPTTQDKNYVFTFLAFNTTIYFVLGLLTSVEVSVGIGFGLFAIFSVLRYRTDEMPTREMTYLFIIIALPVMNAMLASSDSLVKLLIANGAVVTLLYVLERGWGFHFEASKKITYENIALIAPAYRTQLLADLQERTGLPIKRVEIGRIDFLRDTAELKVYYDEPPLEAHAPAQVEGRSPQAHRILES
;
A
#
# COMPACT_ATOMS: atom_id res chain seq x y z
N MET A 1 -29.62 6.15 -24.19
CA MET A 1 -29.06 5.19 -23.20
C MET A 1 -27.73 4.61 -23.66
N PHE A 2 -27.65 3.98 -24.85
CA PHE A 2 -26.39 3.41 -25.36
C PHE A 2 -25.27 4.46 -25.55
N THR A 3 -25.57 5.62 -26.13
CA THR A 3 -24.57 6.69 -26.36
C THR A 3 -23.97 7.24 -25.05
N GLU A 4 -24.81 7.45 -24.04
CA GLU A 4 -24.42 7.88 -22.69
C GLU A 4 -23.58 6.83 -21.95
N LEU A 5 -23.90 5.55 -22.16
CA LEU A 5 -23.12 4.47 -21.58
C LEU A 5 -21.76 4.35 -22.27
N THR A 6 -21.72 4.49 -23.60
CA THR A 6 -20.47 4.44 -24.36
C THR A 6 -19.56 5.61 -24.04
N SER A 7 -20.08 6.84 -23.90
CA SER A 7 -19.27 8.00 -23.52
C SER A 7 -18.70 7.83 -22.10
N PHE A 8 -19.48 7.28 -21.17
CA PHE A 8 -19.03 6.97 -19.82
C PHE A 8 -17.90 5.93 -19.79
N ILE A 9 -18.06 4.81 -20.49
CA ILE A 9 -17.04 3.75 -20.55
C ILE A 9 -15.78 4.25 -21.27
N LEU A 10 -15.94 4.99 -22.36
CA LEU A 10 -14.81 5.52 -23.13
C LEU A 10 -14.05 6.59 -22.34
N GLY A 11 -14.77 7.44 -21.59
CA GLY A 11 -14.19 8.37 -20.63
C GLY A 11 -13.44 7.66 -19.50
N ALA A 12 -14.00 6.59 -18.93
CA ALA A 12 -13.34 5.77 -17.91
C ALA A 12 -12.06 5.11 -18.47
N GLY A 13 -12.13 4.57 -19.68
CA GLY A 13 -10.98 3.97 -20.36
C GLY A 13 -9.87 4.99 -20.65
N LEU A 14 -10.23 6.18 -21.14
CA LEU A 14 -9.28 7.28 -21.36
C LEU A 14 -8.64 7.74 -20.05
N ASN A 15 -9.45 7.94 -19.00
CA ASN A 15 -8.98 8.35 -17.69
C ASN A 15 -7.99 7.34 -17.10
N LEU A 16 -8.34 6.05 -17.12
CA LEU A 16 -7.47 4.96 -16.69
C LEU A 16 -6.20 4.88 -17.55
N ALA A 17 -6.30 5.06 -18.86
CA ALA A 17 -5.13 5.05 -19.76
C ALA A 17 -4.16 6.20 -19.46
N VAL A 18 -4.67 7.42 -19.24
CA VAL A 18 -3.84 8.56 -18.86
C VAL A 18 -3.21 8.35 -17.49
N ALA A 19 -3.96 7.84 -16.51
CA ALA A 19 -3.42 7.51 -15.19
C ALA A 19 -2.33 6.43 -15.27
N LEU A 20 -2.56 5.39 -16.08
CA LEU A 20 -1.57 4.36 -16.37
C LEU A 20 -0.31 4.94 -16.97
N LEU A 21 -0.43 5.84 -17.95
CA LEU A 21 0.73 6.50 -18.57
C LEU A 21 1.52 7.30 -17.55
N ILE A 22 0.86 8.11 -16.73
CA ILE A 22 1.52 8.92 -15.69
C ILE A 22 2.24 8.01 -14.69
N VAL A 23 1.57 6.98 -14.19
CA VAL A 23 2.13 6.11 -13.17
C VAL A 23 3.26 5.23 -13.74
N ARG A 24 3.14 4.76 -14.98
CA ARG A 24 4.15 3.90 -15.62
C ARG A 24 5.37 4.66 -16.12
N PHE A 25 5.20 5.83 -16.72
CA PHE A 25 6.30 6.56 -17.37
C PHE A 25 6.92 7.64 -16.51
N ILE A 26 6.20 8.20 -15.52
CA ILE A 26 6.70 9.28 -14.67
C ILE A 26 6.98 8.77 -13.26
N TYR A 27 6.02 8.10 -12.63
CA TYR A 27 6.16 7.69 -11.23
C TYR A 27 7.05 6.45 -11.04
N TYR A 28 6.77 5.37 -11.75
CA TYR A 28 7.49 4.11 -11.62
C TYR A 28 9.03 4.22 -11.76
N PRO A 29 9.60 4.93 -12.76
CA PRO A 29 11.06 5.05 -12.88
C PRO A 29 11.69 5.83 -11.72
N THR A 30 10.91 6.65 -11.01
CA THR A 30 11.42 7.51 -9.94
C THR A 30 11.36 6.81 -8.58
N THR A 31 10.27 6.12 -8.26
CA THR A 31 9.98 5.75 -6.85
C THR A 31 9.77 4.25 -6.59
N GLN A 32 9.71 3.38 -7.61
CA GLN A 32 9.69 1.89 -7.54
C GLN A 32 8.82 1.19 -6.44
N ASP A 33 7.92 1.89 -5.75
CA ASP A 33 7.12 1.34 -4.65
C ASP A 33 5.75 0.82 -5.15
N LYS A 34 5.49 -0.48 -4.93
CA LYS A 34 4.26 -1.18 -5.30
C LYS A 34 3.01 -0.50 -4.75
N ASN A 35 3.08 -0.05 -3.50
CA ASN A 35 1.89 0.39 -2.78
C ASN A 35 1.35 1.69 -3.37
N TYR A 36 2.21 2.58 -3.84
CA TYR A 36 1.79 3.84 -4.44
C TYR A 36 1.25 3.69 -5.86
N VAL A 37 1.81 2.78 -6.68
CA VAL A 37 1.23 2.44 -8.00
C VAL A 37 -0.20 1.93 -7.83
N PHE A 38 -0.39 1.01 -6.89
CA PHE A 38 -1.70 0.51 -6.50
C PHE A 38 -2.62 1.65 -6.05
N THR A 39 -2.16 2.48 -5.11
CA THR A 39 -2.91 3.62 -4.57
C THR A 39 -3.38 4.57 -5.65
N PHE A 40 -2.47 5.03 -6.53
CA PHE A 40 -2.80 6.05 -7.52
C PHE A 40 -3.80 5.57 -8.56
N LEU A 41 -3.63 4.35 -9.09
CA LEU A 41 -4.60 3.82 -10.05
C LEU A 41 -5.96 3.56 -9.41
N ALA A 42 -5.98 2.97 -8.22
CA ALA A 42 -7.22 2.63 -7.54
C ALA A 42 -8.00 3.88 -7.10
N PHE A 43 -7.30 4.92 -6.63
CA PHE A 43 -7.91 6.22 -6.28
C PHE A 43 -8.42 6.94 -7.51
N ASN A 44 -7.60 7.07 -8.55
CA ASN A 44 -7.97 7.76 -9.77
C ASN A 44 -9.25 7.16 -10.38
N THR A 45 -9.29 5.83 -10.49
CA THR A 45 -10.45 5.12 -11.05
C THR A 45 -11.69 5.25 -10.17
N THR A 46 -11.55 5.05 -8.85
CA THR A 46 -12.67 5.16 -7.92
C THR A 46 -13.25 6.59 -7.91
N ILE A 47 -12.39 7.60 -7.89
CA ILE A 47 -12.80 9.01 -7.93
C ILE A 47 -13.50 9.33 -9.25
N TYR A 48 -12.97 8.86 -10.39
CA TYR A 48 -13.61 9.06 -11.68
C TYR A 48 -15.04 8.51 -11.69
N PHE A 49 -15.26 7.30 -11.17
CA PHE A 49 -16.59 6.73 -11.10
C PHE A 49 -17.50 7.50 -10.15
N VAL A 50 -17.03 7.87 -8.95
CA VAL A 50 -17.82 8.70 -8.02
C VAL A 50 -18.23 10.02 -8.66
N LEU A 51 -17.29 10.76 -9.26
CA LEU A 51 -17.55 12.06 -9.88
C LEU A 51 -18.40 11.95 -11.16
N GLY A 52 -18.15 10.96 -12.00
CA GLY A 52 -18.93 10.74 -13.22
C GLY A 52 -20.40 10.47 -12.93
N LEU A 53 -20.68 9.80 -11.80
CA LEU A 53 -22.03 9.48 -11.35
C LEU A 53 -22.69 10.61 -10.54
N LEU A 54 -21.92 11.56 -10.02
CA LEU A 54 -22.40 12.77 -9.35
C LEU A 54 -23.02 13.80 -10.31
N THR A 55 -22.66 13.76 -11.60
CA THR A 55 -23.03 14.81 -12.57
C THR A 55 -24.53 15.05 -12.76
N SER A 56 -25.38 14.09 -12.39
CA SER A 56 -26.84 14.17 -12.57
C SER A 56 -27.64 14.02 -11.27
N VAL A 57 -26.99 13.95 -10.10
CA VAL A 57 -27.67 13.68 -8.82
C VAL A 57 -27.48 14.87 -7.89
N GLU A 58 -28.59 15.37 -7.32
CA GLU A 58 -28.52 16.34 -6.23
C GLU A 58 -27.77 15.73 -5.05
N VAL A 59 -26.58 16.27 -4.77
CA VAL A 59 -25.74 15.78 -3.68
C VAL A 59 -26.41 16.13 -2.37
N SER A 60 -26.90 15.12 -1.64
CA SER A 60 -27.47 15.36 -0.33
C SER A 60 -26.39 15.87 0.61
N VAL A 61 -26.73 16.90 1.38
CA VAL A 61 -25.86 17.43 2.44
C VAL A 61 -25.43 16.30 3.42
N GLY A 62 -26.27 15.27 3.58
CA GLY A 62 -25.98 14.08 4.39
C GLY A 62 -24.78 13.26 3.90
N ILE A 63 -24.51 13.18 2.58
CA ILE A 63 -23.31 12.51 2.06
C ILE A 63 -22.04 13.24 2.52
N GLY A 64 -22.06 14.59 2.48
CA GLY A 64 -20.95 15.42 2.96
C GLY A 64 -20.69 15.23 4.46
N PHE A 65 -21.75 15.23 5.28
CA PHE A 65 -21.64 14.95 6.71
C PHE A 65 -21.12 13.53 7.01
N GLY A 66 -21.57 12.52 6.26
CA GLY A 66 -21.11 11.13 6.41
C GLY A 66 -19.61 10.98 6.11
N LEU A 67 -19.14 11.54 4.98
CA LEU A 67 -17.72 11.54 4.64
C LEU A 67 -16.88 12.30 5.66
N PHE A 68 -17.37 13.46 6.14
CA PHE A 68 -16.68 14.25 7.16
C PHE A 68 -16.57 13.49 8.50
N ALA A 69 -17.62 12.79 8.93
CA ALA A 69 -17.59 11.97 10.14
C ALA A 69 -16.57 10.83 10.03
N ILE A 70 -16.54 10.14 8.88
CA ILE A 70 -15.58 9.08 8.62
C ILE A 70 -14.14 9.64 8.66
N PHE A 71 -13.85 10.71 7.91
CA PHE A 71 -12.51 11.32 7.93
C PHE A 71 -12.11 11.85 9.32
N SER A 72 -13.08 12.32 10.13
CA SER A 72 -12.83 12.72 11.51
C SER A 72 -12.39 11.54 12.38
N VAL A 73 -13.08 10.39 12.30
CA VAL A 73 -12.68 9.17 13.03
C VAL A 73 -11.32 8.64 12.53
N LEU A 74 -11.10 8.64 11.21
CA LEU A 74 -9.83 8.20 10.63
C LEU A 74 -8.65 9.10 11.01
N ARG A 75 -8.89 10.36 11.40
CA ARG A 75 -7.85 11.26 11.90
C ARG A 75 -7.38 10.90 13.31
N TYR A 76 -8.20 10.22 14.11
CA TYR A 76 -7.87 9.86 15.49
C TYR A 76 -7.11 8.54 15.63
N ARG A 77 -6.81 7.85 14.53
CA ARG A 77 -5.99 6.62 14.59
C ARG A 77 -4.53 6.99 14.84
N THR A 78 -3.93 6.34 15.84
CA THR A 78 -2.59 6.64 16.36
C THR A 78 -1.47 5.91 15.64
N ASP A 79 -1.78 4.87 14.85
CA ASP A 79 -0.79 4.12 14.07
C ASP A 79 -0.68 4.64 12.63
N GLU A 80 0.57 4.71 12.14
CA GLU A 80 0.88 4.97 10.73
C GLU A 80 0.36 3.82 9.86
N MET A 81 -0.84 3.97 9.30
CA MET A 81 -1.40 2.95 8.41
C MET A 81 -0.62 2.91 7.09
N PRO A 82 -0.22 1.72 6.60
CA PRO A 82 0.46 1.60 5.33
C PRO A 82 -0.44 2.11 4.19
N THR A 83 0.18 2.66 3.15
CA THR A 83 -0.51 3.30 2.02
C THR A 83 -1.52 2.39 1.34
N ARG A 84 -1.24 1.08 1.28
CA ARG A 84 -2.18 0.07 0.75
C ARG A 84 -3.47 -0.01 1.56
N GLU A 85 -3.39 -0.08 2.89
CA GLU A 85 -4.57 -0.18 3.76
C GLU A 85 -5.40 1.10 3.72
N MET A 86 -4.74 2.27 3.70
CA MET A 86 -5.42 3.54 3.49
C MET A 86 -6.21 3.56 2.16
N THR A 87 -5.65 2.92 1.13
CA THR A 87 -6.29 2.85 -0.18
C THR A 87 -7.56 2.02 -0.15
N TYR A 88 -7.48 0.81 0.41
CA TYR A 88 -8.64 -0.06 0.57
C TYR A 88 -9.74 0.59 1.39
N LEU A 89 -9.38 1.25 2.48
CA LEU A 89 -10.32 1.97 3.33
C LEU A 89 -11.07 3.06 2.56
N PHE A 90 -10.36 3.88 1.79
CA PHE A 90 -10.99 4.91 0.96
C PHE A 90 -11.97 4.31 -0.05
N ILE A 91 -11.61 3.21 -0.70
CA ILE A 91 -12.48 2.56 -1.70
C ILE A 91 -13.73 1.98 -1.04
N ILE A 92 -13.57 1.32 0.12
CA ILE A 92 -14.71 0.79 0.89
C ILE A 92 -15.64 1.91 1.38
N ILE A 93 -15.14 3.11 1.61
CA ILE A 93 -15.96 4.29 1.95
C ILE A 93 -16.63 4.88 0.71
N ALA A 94 -15.92 4.91 -0.43
CA ALA A 94 -16.42 5.47 -1.68
C ALA A 94 -17.51 4.60 -2.34
N LEU A 95 -17.42 3.27 -2.23
CA LEU A 95 -18.35 2.33 -2.86
C LEU A 95 -19.80 2.51 -2.38
N PRO A 96 -20.12 2.59 -1.07
CA PRO A 96 -21.48 2.87 -0.60
C PRO A 96 -22.01 4.21 -1.10
N VAL A 97 -21.17 5.25 -1.14
CA VAL A 97 -21.55 6.57 -1.65
C VAL A 97 -21.94 6.45 -3.12
N MET A 98 -21.06 5.85 -3.93
CA MET A 98 -21.31 5.57 -5.35
C MET A 98 -22.60 4.78 -5.57
N ASN A 99 -22.82 3.74 -4.77
CA ASN A 99 -23.99 2.87 -4.87
C ASN A 99 -25.29 3.58 -4.47
N ALA A 100 -25.25 4.42 -3.43
CA ALA A 100 -26.40 5.19 -2.97
C ALA A 100 -26.87 6.21 -4.01
N MET A 101 -25.94 6.82 -4.77
CA MET A 101 -26.31 7.81 -5.80
C MET A 101 -27.03 7.18 -7.01
N LEU A 102 -26.75 5.92 -7.32
CA LEU A 102 -27.33 5.23 -8.48
C LEU A 102 -28.61 4.48 -8.18
N ALA A 103 -28.92 4.18 -6.91
CA ALA A 103 -30.22 3.60 -6.56
C ALA A 103 -31.40 4.52 -6.96
N SER A 104 -31.15 5.82 -7.12
CA SER A 104 -32.15 6.82 -7.50
C SER A 104 -32.28 7.04 -9.01
N SER A 105 -31.34 6.55 -9.82
CA SER A 105 -31.36 6.66 -11.29
C SER A 105 -31.52 5.27 -11.89
N ASP A 106 -32.46 5.09 -12.82
CA ASP A 106 -32.89 3.80 -13.39
C ASP A 106 -31.83 3.11 -14.29
N SER A 107 -30.55 3.12 -13.86
CA SER A 107 -29.36 2.72 -14.60
C SER A 107 -28.53 1.72 -13.80
N LEU A 108 -29.17 0.63 -13.34
CA LEU A 108 -28.52 -0.53 -12.72
C LEU A 108 -27.33 -1.05 -13.55
N VAL A 109 -27.39 -0.93 -14.87
CA VAL A 109 -26.29 -1.32 -15.78
C VAL A 109 -25.03 -0.47 -15.54
N LYS A 110 -25.15 0.84 -15.35
CA LYS A 110 -24.01 1.72 -15.04
C LYS A 110 -23.39 1.36 -13.69
N LEU A 111 -24.23 1.01 -12.72
CA LEU A 111 -23.81 0.62 -11.36
C LEU A 111 -22.98 -0.67 -11.39
N LEU A 112 -23.47 -1.70 -12.10
CA LEU A 112 -22.78 -2.98 -12.22
C LEU A 112 -21.43 -2.82 -12.95
N ILE A 113 -21.39 -2.00 -14.00
CA ILE A 113 -20.15 -1.73 -14.73
C ILE A 113 -19.15 -0.99 -13.85
N ALA A 114 -19.56 0.03 -13.09
CA ALA A 114 -18.66 0.77 -12.21
C ALA A 114 -18.10 -0.11 -11.08
N ASN A 115 -18.97 -0.85 -10.36
CA ASN A 115 -18.53 -1.78 -9.32
C ASN A 115 -17.63 -2.89 -9.87
N GLY A 116 -18.03 -3.49 -10.99
CA GLY A 116 -17.25 -4.52 -11.67
C GLY A 116 -15.89 -4.01 -12.12
N ALA A 117 -15.80 -2.78 -12.64
CA ALA A 117 -14.55 -2.15 -13.04
C ALA A 117 -13.62 -1.88 -11.85
N VAL A 118 -14.14 -1.37 -10.73
CA VAL A 118 -13.34 -1.15 -9.51
C VAL A 118 -12.80 -2.48 -8.97
N VAL A 119 -13.64 -3.50 -8.84
CA VAL A 119 -13.21 -4.83 -8.36
C VAL A 119 -12.20 -5.46 -9.31
N THR A 120 -12.44 -5.40 -10.62
CA THR A 120 -11.52 -5.92 -11.64
C THR A 120 -10.17 -5.22 -11.56
N LEU A 121 -10.16 -3.89 -11.46
CA LEU A 121 -8.94 -3.12 -11.34
C LEU A 121 -8.15 -3.50 -10.08
N LEU A 122 -8.82 -3.56 -8.92
CA LEU A 122 -8.18 -3.96 -7.67
C LEU A 122 -7.60 -5.37 -7.76
N TYR A 123 -8.35 -6.31 -8.32
CA TYR A 123 -7.90 -7.68 -8.50
C TYR A 123 -6.67 -7.78 -9.43
N VAL A 124 -6.67 -7.05 -10.55
CA VAL A 124 -5.54 -6.99 -11.48
C VAL A 124 -4.31 -6.36 -10.83
N LEU A 125 -4.50 -5.30 -10.04
CA LEU A 125 -3.41 -4.62 -9.32
C LEU A 125 -2.84 -5.49 -8.19
N GLU A 126 -3.69 -6.19 -7.43
CA GLU A 126 -3.27 -7.04 -6.30
C GLU A 126 -2.57 -8.32 -6.76
N ARG A 127 -3.01 -8.92 -7.89
CA ARG A 127 -2.43 -10.16 -8.41
C ARG A 127 -1.06 -9.98 -9.07
N GLY A 128 -0.45 -8.81 -8.92
CA GLY A 128 0.87 -8.52 -9.44
C GLY A 128 0.85 -8.37 -10.94
N TRP A 129 0.42 -7.21 -11.41
CA TRP A 129 0.75 -6.76 -12.77
C TRP A 129 2.27 -6.92 -12.94
N GLY A 130 2.73 -7.51 -14.05
CA GLY A 130 4.10 -8.02 -14.34
C GLY A 130 5.29 -7.07 -14.19
N PHE A 131 5.40 -6.43 -13.04
CA PHE A 131 6.49 -5.63 -12.56
C PHE A 131 7.21 -6.48 -11.50
N HIS A 132 8.44 -6.89 -11.78
CA HIS A 132 9.28 -7.48 -10.74
C HIS A 132 9.67 -6.36 -9.79
N PHE A 133 9.44 -6.56 -8.50
CA PHE A 133 9.57 -5.50 -7.52
C PHE A 133 10.14 -6.13 -6.25
N GLU A 134 11.23 -5.53 -5.79
CA GLU A 134 11.99 -5.95 -4.63
C GLU A 134 11.22 -5.63 -3.34
N ALA A 135 11.12 -6.57 -2.41
CA ALA A 135 10.63 -6.33 -1.06
C ALA A 135 11.61 -5.42 -0.33
N SER A 136 11.12 -4.53 0.55
CA SER A 136 11.99 -3.61 1.29
C SER A 136 11.77 -3.70 2.80
N LYS A 137 12.84 -3.71 3.58
CA LYS A 137 12.80 -3.74 5.05
C LYS A 137 13.66 -2.61 5.63
N LYS A 138 13.15 -1.93 6.66
CA LYS A 138 13.92 -0.94 7.44
C LYS A 138 14.67 -1.67 8.55
N ILE A 139 15.96 -1.38 8.70
CA ILE A 139 16.86 -1.99 9.68
C ILE A 139 17.65 -0.87 10.36
N THR A 140 17.68 -0.86 11.68
CA THR A 140 18.61 -0.02 12.44
C THR A 140 19.96 -0.71 12.49
N TYR A 141 20.97 -0.08 11.91
CA TYR A 141 22.31 -0.62 11.75
C TYR A 141 23.28 0.08 12.70
N GLU A 142 24.13 -0.70 13.36
CA GLU A 142 25.03 -0.21 14.42
C GLU A 142 26.45 0.09 13.92
N ASN A 143 26.84 -0.38 12.73
CA ASN A 143 28.21 -0.18 12.26
C ASN A 143 28.31 0.98 11.27
N ILE A 144 28.39 2.21 11.79
CA ILE A 144 28.49 3.43 10.95
C ILE A 144 29.75 3.42 10.06
N ALA A 145 30.83 2.72 10.42
CA ALA A 145 32.03 2.71 9.57
C ALA A 145 31.75 2.10 8.18
N LEU A 146 30.83 1.14 8.09
CA LEU A 146 30.49 0.42 6.87
C LEU A 146 29.45 1.14 6.00
N ILE A 147 28.83 2.23 6.47
CA ILE A 147 27.86 2.99 5.66
C ILE A 147 28.53 3.88 4.60
N ALA A 148 29.85 4.05 4.65
CA ALA A 148 30.57 4.84 3.65
C ALA A 148 30.49 4.17 2.26
N PRO A 149 30.39 4.95 1.16
CA PRO A 149 30.27 4.40 -0.20
C PRO A 149 31.38 3.42 -0.59
N ALA A 150 32.58 3.59 -0.02
CA ALA A 150 33.74 2.72 -0.26
C ALA A 150 33.56 1.29 0.28
N TYR A 151 32.72 1.09 1.30
CA TYR A 151 32.52 -0.19 1.97
C TYR A 151 31.20 -0.88 1.57
N ARG A 152 30.57 -0.45 0.47
CA ARG A 152 29.32 -1.02 -0.06
C ARG A 152 29.29 -2.55 -0.10
N THR A 153 30.37 -3.18 -0.57
CA THR A 153 30.46 -4.64 -0.68
C THR A 153 30.48 -5.32 0.69
N GLN A 154 31.19 -4.73 1.66
CA GLN A 154 31.29 -5.24 3.03
C GLN A 154 29.97 -5.04 3.78
N LEU A 155 29.30 -3.90 3.58
CA LEU A 155 27.98 -3.62 4.12
C LEU A 155 26.93 -4.64 3.61
N LEU A 156 26.95 -4.94 2.31
CA LEU A 156 26.06 -5.95 1.74
C LEU A 156 26.33 -7.34 2.30
N ALA A 157 27.60 -7.75 2.41
CA ALA A 157 27.97 -9.05 2.97
C ALA A 157 27.52 -9.19 4.43
N ASP A 158 27.80 -8.19 5.26
CA ASP A 158 27.40 -8.15 6.67
C ASP A 158 25.88 -8.20 6.83
N LEU A 159 25.14 -7.40 6.04
CA LEU A 159 23.68 -7.42 6.10
C LEU A 159 23.10 -8.75 5.61
N GLN A 160 23.67 -9.39 4.58
CA GLN A 160 23.23 -10.69 4.10
C GLN A 160 23.50 -11.79 5.14
N GLU A 161 24.67 -11.77 5.79
CA GLU A 161 25.02 -12.72 6.85
C GLU A 161 24.10 -12.59 8.06
N ARG A 162 23.83 -11.36 8.50
CA ARG A 162 23.00 -11.11 9.70
C ARG A 162 21.51 -11.29 9.47
N THR A 163 21.02 -10.98 8.27
CA THR A 163 19.58 -11.07 7.96
C THR A 163 19.18 -12.40 7.31
N GLY A 164 20.12 -13.14 6.74
CA GLY A 164 19.85 -14.33 5.93
C GLY A 164 19.07 -14.05 4.64
N LEU A 165 18.90 -12.78 4.25
CA LEU A 165 18.14 -12.37 3.07
C LEU A 165 19.08 -12.07 1.90
N PRO A 166 18.71 -12.43 0.65
CA PRO A 166 19.47 -12.04 -0.54
C PRO A 166 19.25 -10.55 -0.85
N ILE A 167 19.97 -9.68 -0.13
CA ILE A 167 19.89 -8.22 -0.29
C ILE A 167 20.57 -7.80 -1.59
N LYS A 168 19.85 -7.08 -2.45
CA LYS A 168 20.34 -6.54 -3.73
C LYS A 168 20.78 -5.08 -3.62
N ARG A 169 20.01 -4.28 -2.90
CA ARG A 169 20.20 -2.82 -2.82
C ARG A 169 19.97 -2.34 -1.39
N VAL A 170 20.72 -1.31 -1.01
CA VAL A 170 20.61 -0.67 0.30
C VAL A 170 20.56 0.84 0.10
N GLU A 171 19.55 1.48 0.67
CA GLU A 171 19.45 2.93 0.80
C GLU A 171 19.76 3.31 2.24
N ILE A 172 20.68 4.26 2.42
CA ILE A 172 21.04 4.78 3.74
C ILE A 172 20.08 5.94 4.02
N GLY A 173 19.33 5.82 5.10
CA GLY A 173 18.40 6.83 5.59
C GLY A 173 19.06 7.74 6.61
N ARG A 174 18.41 7.92 7.76
CA ARG A 174 18.89 8.79 8.83
C ARG A 174 20.15 8.21 9.48
N ILE A 175 21.16 9.06 9.69
CA ILE A 175 22.38 8.71 10.42
C ILE A 175 22.37 9.44 11.77
N ASP A 176 22.56 8.69 12.85
CA ASP A 176 22.71 9.20 14.20
C ASP A 176 24.15 8.95 14.69
N PHE A 177 25.02 9.94 14.48
CA PHE A 177 26.41 9.93 14.92
C PHE A 177 26.58 9.98 16.45
N LEU A 178 25.54 10.34 17.21
CA LEU A 178 25.63 10.35 18.69
C LEU A 178 25.46 8.93 19.25
N ARG A 179 24.65 8.12 18.58
CA ARG A 179 24.35 6.74 18.99
C ARG A 179 25.12 5.69 18.19
N ASP A 180 25.98 6.10 17.28
CA ASP A 180 26.62 5.23 16.31
C ASP A 180 25.62 4.30 15.60
N THR A 181 24.45 4.83 15.19
CA THR A 181 23.47 4.06 14.42
C THR A 181 23.06 4.74 13.11
N ALA A 182 22.66 3.95 12.13
CA ALA A 182 22.09 4.42 10.87
C ALA A 182 20.83 3.61 10.53
N GLU A 183 19.77 4.27 10.08
CA GLU A 183 18.62 3.60 9.49
C GLU A 183 18.93 3.20 8.05
N LEU A 184 18.82 1.91 7.74
CA LEU A 184 19.01 1.37 6.40
C LEU A 184 17.69 0.84 5.88
N LYS A 185 17.41 1.09 4.59
CA LYS A 185 16.32 0.44 3.86
C LYS A 185 16.93 -0.56 2.89
N VAL A 186 16.80 -1.84 3.19
CA VAL A 186 17.32 -2.93 2.36
C VAL A 186 16.25 -3.43 1.41
N TYR A 187 16.63 -3.71 0.17
CA TYR A 187 15.77 -4.27 -0.89
C TYR A 187 16.25 -5.68 -1.23
N TYR A 188 15.34 -6.65 -1.18
CA TYR A 188 15.60 -8.07 -1.41
C TYR A 188 14.46 -8.70 -2.22
N ASP A 189 14.73 -9.80 -2.91
CA ASP A 189 13.64 -10.61 -3.45
C ASP A 189 13.08 -11.44 -2.30
N GLU A 190 11.77 -11.37 -2.10
CA GLU A 190 11.07 -12.17 -1.11
C GLU A 190 11.30 -13.65 -1.45
N PRO A 191 12.03 -14.44 -0.62
CA PRO A 191 12.19 -15.85 -0.90
C PRO A 191 10.80 -16.50 -0.89
N PRO A 192 10.49 -17.42 -1.82
CA PRO A 192 9.22 -18.14 -1.84
C PRO A 192 8.92 -18.68 -0.45
N LEU A 193 7.68 -18.50 0.02
CA LEU A 193 7.15 -18.92 1.32
C LEU A 193 7.38 -20.42 1.57
N GLU A 194 8.59 -20.79 1.96
CA GLU A 194 8.93 -22.06 2.60
C GLU A 194 9.77 -21.72 3.83
N ALA A 195 9.30 -22.16 4.99
CA ALA A 195 9.91 -22.02 6.33
C ALA A 195 9.78 -20.66 7.05
N HIS A 196 8.55 -20.16 7.22
CA HIS A 196 8.19 -19.58 8.52
C HIS A 196 7.90 -20.73 9.49
N ALA A 197 8.94 -21.44 9.92
CA ALA A 197 8.85 -22.16 11.18
C ALA A 197 8.73 -21.09 12.27
N PRO A 198 7.66 -21.07 13.10
CA PRO A 198 7.58 -20.13 14.20
C PRO A 198 8.79 -20.35 15.09
N ALA A 199 9.61 -19.31 15.26
CA ALA A 199 10.68 -19.30 16.23
C ALA A 199 10.08 -19.68 17.58
N GLN A 200 10.37 -20.89 18.05
CA GLN A 200 10.05 -21.31 19.39
C GLN A 200 10.72 -20.31 20.33
N VAL A 201 9.91 -19.52 21.02
CA VAL A 201 10.35 -18.75 22.17
C VAL A 201 10.70 -19.80 23.21
N GLU A 202 11.98 -20.18 23.23
CA GLU A 202 12.52 -21.12 24.20
C GLU A 202 12.41 -20.47 25.58
N GLY A 203 11.41 -20.95 26.32
CA GLY A 203 11.09 -20.48 27.65
C GLY A 203 12.30 -20.62 28.55
N ARG A 204 12.80 -19.49 29.05
CA ARG A 204 13.71 -19.44 30.20
C ARG A 204 13.11 -20.28 31.33
N SER A 205 13.76 -21.40 31.63
CA SER A 205 13.48 -22.24 32.77
C SER A 205 13.71 -21.45 34.07
N PRO A 206 12.76 -21.41 35.03
CA PRO A 206 13.05 -20.96 36.37
C PRO A 206 13.49 -22.16 37.21
N GLN A 207 14.80 -22.30 37.42
CA GLN A 207 15.35 -23.11 38.51
C GLN A 207 16.16 -22.22 39.44
N ALA A 208 15.65 -22.03 40.67
CA ALA A 208 16.40 -22.11 41.93
C ALA A 208 15.74 -21.27 43.04
N HIS A 209 14.77 -21.85 43.75
CA HIS A 209 14.63 -21.56 45.19
C HIS A 209 14.10 -22.80 45.92
N ARG A 210 15.04 -23.54 46.52
CA ARG A 210 14.75 -24.63 47.46
C ARG A 210 15.74 -24.54 48.62
N ILE A 211 15.53 -23.61 49.54
CA ILE A 211 16.09 -23.54 50.90
C ILE A 211 15.13 -22.57 51.64
N LEU A 212 14.52 -22.77 52.81
CA LEU A 212 14.58 -23.66 53.97
C LEU A 212 13.17 -23.68 54.57
N GLU A 213 12.69 -24.79 55.10
CA GLU A 213 11.95 -24.81 56.38
C GLU A 213 11.83 -26.26 56.85
N SER A 214 12.59 -26.54 57.91
CA SER A 214 12.50 -27.68 58.81
C SER A 214 11.62 -27.32 59.99
#